data_AF-A0A349SFE0-F1
#
_entry.id   AF-A0A349SFE0-F1
#
_cell.length_a   1.000
_cell.length_b   1.000
_cell.length_c   1.000
_cell.angle_alpha   90.00
_cell.angle_beta   90.00
_cell.angle_gamma   90.00
#
_symmetry.space_group_name_H-M   'P 1'
#
loop_
_entity.id
_entity.type
_entity.pdbx_description
1 polymer ?
#
loop_
_entity_poly.entity_id
_entity_poly.type
_entity_poly.pdbx_seq_one_letter_code
_entity_poly.pdbx_strand_id
1 'polypeptide(L)'
;MNAALQQLAKLKTIAGAPNADDYRVGATPASAVLQLAAFGLEGETLMAQGNLSGAIEAFRAGVAIEDQNNYTEPPDWTQPMRHYLGAALLKAGQPEAAEEVYRRDLRWNQNNGWSLFGLHQALAAQNKQTEAVQVFNQWQNAWTTADVALTASHL
;
A
#
# COMPACT_ATOMS: atom_id res chain seq x y z
N MET A 1 19.00 -8.41 -2.58
CA MET A 1 19.30 -7.01 -2.17
C MET A 1 19.93 -6.18 -3.29
N ASN A 2 21.08 -6.57 -3.88
CA ASN A 2 21.78 -5.75 -4.89
C ASN A 2 20.93 -5.44 -6.14
N ALA A 3 20.21 -6.43 -6.67
CA ALA A 3 19.32 -6.22 -7.82
C ALA A 3 18.16 -5.24 -7.53
N ALA A 4 17.56 -5.30 -6.34
CA ALA A 4 16.46 -4.39 -5.95
C ALA A 4 16.94 -2.93 -5.91
N LEU A 5 18.11 -2.67 -5.31
CA LEU A 5 18.70 -1.33 -5.27
C LEU A 5 19.05 -0.81 -6.67
N GLN A 6 19.53 -1.68 -7.56
CA GLN A 6 19.78 -1.31 -8.95
C GLN A 6 18.49 -0.96 -9.71
N GLN A 7 17.40 -1.72 -9.51
CA GLN A 7 16.11 -1.39 -10.13
C GLN A 7 15.50 -0.13 -9.53
N LEU A 8 15.64 0.08 -8.22
CA LEU A 8 15.21 1.32 -7.56
C LEU A 8 15.91 2.54 -8.13
N ALA A 9 17.23 2.47 -8.31
CA ALA A 9 18.00 3.54 -8.93
C ALA A 9 17.49 3.84 -10.36
N LYS A 10 17.24 2.80 -11.17
CA LYS A 10 16.67 2.96 -12.51
C LYS A 10 15.29 3.63 -12.50
N LEU A 11 14.38 3.19 -11.63
CA LEU A 11 13.05 3.80 -11.50
C LEU A 11 13.17 5.28 -11.16
N LYS A 12 14.00 5.64 -10.16
CA LYS A 12 14.24 7.04 -9.78
C LYS A 12 14.82 7.87 -10.93
N THR A 13 15.75 7.32 -11.70
CA THR A 13 16.31 8.00 -12.87
C THR A 13 15.26 8.25 -13.96
N ILE A 14 14.45 7.25 -14.30
CA ILE A 14 13.44 7.38 -15.36
C ILE A 14 12.32 8.33 -14.92
N ALA A 15 11.88 8.23 -13.67
CA ALA A 15 10.85 9.09 -13.10
C ALA A 15 11.24 10.57 -13.07
N GLY A 16 12.54 10.88 -12.94
CA GLY A 16 13.07 12.24 -12.92
C GLY A 16 13.55 12.76 -14.29
N ALA A 17 13.35 12.00 -15.37
CA ALA A 17 13.79 12.41 -16.69
C ALA A 17 12.97 13.62 -17.19
N PRO A 18 13.56 14.59 -17.92
CA PRO A 18 12.83 15.77 -18.41
C PRO A 18 11.63 15.44 -19.30
N ASN A 19 11.66 14.28 -19.96
CA ASN A 19 10.63 13.76 -20.85
C ASN A 19 9.74 12.67 -20.20
N ALA A 20 9.82 12.49 -18.88
CA ALA A 20 9.08 11.43 -18.19
C ALA A 20 7.56 11.56 -18.39
N ASP A 21 7.05 12.78 -18.52
CA ASP A 21 5.63 13.08 -18.71
C ASP A 21 5.21 13.33 -20.17
N ASP A 22 6.12 13.14 -21.14
CA ASP A 22 5.75 13.04 -22.57
C ASP A 22 4.81 11.85 -22.79
N TYR A 23 4.84 10.87 -21.88
CA TYR A 23 3.95 9.72 -21.82
C TYR A 23 3.05 9.77 -20.59
N ARG A 24 1.91 9.09 -20.68
CA ARG A 24 0.91 8.99 -19.61
C ARG A 24 0.47 7.55 -19.43
N VAL A 25 0.03 7.24 -18.22
CA VAL A 25 -0.73 6.03 -17.92
C VAL A 25 -2.15 6.48 -17.63
N GLY A 26 -3.04 6.35 -18.61
CA GLY A 26 -4.40 6.86 -18.51
C GLY A 26 -4.43 8.36 -18.20
N ALA A 27 -5.05 8.72 -17.08
CA ALA A 27 -5.16 10.11 -16.63
C ALA A 27 -3.93 10.57 -15.82
N THR A 28 -3.06 9.64 -15.41
CA THR A 28 -1.92 9.89 -14.53
C THR A 28 -0.62 10.15 -15.33
N PRO A 29 0.20 11.16 -14.97
CA PRO A 29 1.52 11.35 -15.57
C PRO A 29 2.39 10.10 -15.38
N ALA A 30 3.17 9.69 -16.40
CA ALA A 30 3.98 8.49 -16.28
C ALA A 30 5.07 8.63 -15.19
N SER A 31 5.58 9.84 -14.93
CA SER A 31 6.49 10.09 -13.81
C SER A 31 5.87 9.72 -12.46
N ALA A 32 4.60 10.06 -12.23
CA ALA A 32 3.91 9.78 -10.98
C ALA A 32 3.76 8.27 -10.74
N VAL A 33 3.41 7.49 -11.77
CA VAL A 33 3.35 6.02 -11.69
C VAL A 33 4.72 5.42 -11.39
N LEU A 34 5.77 5.92 -12.04
CA LEU A 34 7.15 5.47 -11.79
C LEU A 34 7.64 5.84 -10.37
N GLN A 35 7.22 6.99 -9.84
CA GLN A 35 7.50 7.38 -8.47
C GLN A 35 6.78 6.48 -7.46
N LEU A 36 5.50 6.12 -7.70
CA LEU A 36 4.78 5.13 -6.89
C LEU A 36 5.54 3.80 -6.84
N ALA A 37 5.95 3.30 -8.01
CA ALA A 37 6.76 2.08 -8.10
C ALA A 37 8.10 2.20 -7.35
N ALA A 38 8.77 3.35 -7.46
CA ALA A 38 10.03 3.60 -6.75
C ALA A 38 9.84 3.60 -5.23
N PHE A 39 8.80 4.27 -4.72
CA PHE A 39 8.50 4.30 -3.29
C PHE A 39 8.06 2.94 -2.75
N GLY A 40 7.28 2.17 -3.52
CA GLY A 40 6.95 0.79 -3.19
C GLY A 40 8.21 -0.06 -3.02
N LEU A 41 9.08 -0.10 -4.03
CA LEU A 41 10.31 -0.89 -3.99
C LEU A 41 11.28 -0.42 -2.90
N GLU A 42 11.38 0.89 -2.66
CA GLU A 42 12.16 1.46 -1.56
C GLU A 42 11.64 1.01 -0.20
N GLY A 43 10.33 1.11 0.01
CA GLY A 43 9.71 0.70 1.27
C GLY A 43 9.89 -0.80 1.54
N GLU A 44 9.64 -1.65 0.56
CA GLU A 44 9.86 -3.09 0.69
C GLU A 44 11.32 -3.45 0.96
N THR A 45 12.26 -2.79 0.27
CA THR A 45 13.69 -2.98 0.49
C THR A 45 14.08 -2.61 1.92
N LEU A 46 13.56 -1.49 2.44
CA LEU A 46 13.81 -1.03 3.80
C LEU A 46 13.16 -1.96 4.84
N MET A 47 11.95 -2.47 4.59
CA MET A 47 11.32 -3.49 5.43
C MET A 47 12.14 -4.77 5.51
N ALA A 48 12.69 -5.22 4.38
CA ALA A 48 13.55 -6.41 4.30
C ALA A 48 14.87 -6.23 5.06
N GLN A 49 15.34 -4.98 5.20
CA GLN A 49 16.52 -4.63 6.00
C GLN A 49 16.19 -4.40 7.49
N GLY A 50 14.92 -4.49 7.89
CA GLY A 50 14.47 -4.19 9.25
C GLY A 50 14.33 -2.69 9.55
N ASN A 51 14.56 -1.80 8.57
CA ASN A 51 14.36 -0.37 8.72
C ASN A 51 12.89 0.00 8.52
N LEU A 52 12.07 -0.29 9.54
CA LEU A 52 10.63 -0.06 9.48
C LEU A 52 10.27 1.42 9.40
N SER A 53 11.00 2.31 10.08
CA SER A 53 10.75 3.75 10.01
C SER A 53 11.00 4.28 8.59
N GLY A 54 12.11 3.88 7.96
CA GLY A 54 12.38 4.26 6.57
C GLY A 54 11.34 3.72 5.60
N ALA A 55 10.88 2.48 5.81
CA ALA A 55 9.83 1.90 4.99
C ALA A 55 8.51 2.65 5.10
N ILE A 56 8.10 3.01 6.31
CA ILE A 56 6.89 3.80 6.56
C ILE A 56 6.97 5.15 5.83
N GLU A 57 8.10 5.85 5.91
CA GLU A 57 8.29 7.12 5.20
C GLU A 57 8.19 6.95 3.67
N ALA A 58 8.82 5.92 3.11
CA ALA A 58 8.73 5.63 1.68
C ALA A 58 7.28 5.34 1.25
N PHE A 59 6.55 4.50 1.99
CA PHE A 59 5.15 4.21 1.66
C PHE A 59 4.23 5.42 1.87
N ARG A 60 4.48 6.28 2.87
CA ARG A 60 3.75 7.55 3.03
C ARG A 60 3.95 8.48 1.83
N ALA A 61 5.17 8.57 1.30
CA ALA A 61 5.45 9.35 0.10
C ALA A 61 4.70 8.79 -1.13
N GLY A 62 4.63 7.47 -1.27
CA GLY A 62 3.80 6.81 -2.29
C GLY A 62 2.31 7.15 -2.14
N VAL A 63 1.75 7.01 -0.93
CA VAL A 63 0.35 7.38 -0.64
C VAL A 63 0.07 8.85 -0.96
N ALA A 64 1.01 9.76 -0.69
CA ALA A 64 0.84 11.18 -0.98
C ALA A 64 0.78 11.50 -2.48
N ILE A 65 1.40 10.68 -3.34
CA ILE A 65 1.25 10.76 -4.80
C ILE A 65 -0.09 10.18 -5.21
N GLU A 66 -0.46 9.00 -4.69
CA GLU A 66 -1.76 8.36 -4.95
C GLU A 66 -2.94 9.28 -4.61
N ASP A 67 -2.88 10.01 -3.50
CA ASP A 67 -3.95 10.92 -3.07
C ASP A 67 -4.12 12.15 -4.00
N GLN A 68 -3.16 12.43 -4.88
CA GLN A 68 -3.28 13.48 -5.91
C GLN A 68 -3.98 12.99 -7.18
N ASN A 69 -4.08 11.67 -7.37
CA ASN A 69 -4.69 11.11 -8.55
C ASN A 69 -6.21 11.24 -8.50
N ASN A 70 -6.81 11.54 -9.64
CA ASN A 70 -8.26 11.48 -9.79
C ASN A 70 -8.74 10.04 -9.67
N TYR A 71 -9.96 9.86 -9.17
CA TYR A 71 -10.60 8.55 -9.15
C TYR A 71 -10.82 8.04 -10.59
N THR A 72 -10.23 6.89 -10.91
CA THR A 72 -10.38 6.19 -12.19
C THR A 72 -10.63 4.70 -11.95
N GLU A 73 -11.47 4.08 -12.78
CA GLU A 73 -11.76 2.64 -12.74
C GLU A 73 -11.43 1.97 -14.09
N PRO A 74 -10.45 1.05 -14.14
CA PRO A 74 -9.53 0.67 -13.05
C PRO A 74 -8.53 1.80 -12.72
N PRO A 75 -7.95 1.81 -11.50
CA PRO A 75 -6.93 2.78 -11.15
C PRO A 75 -5.67 2.59 -12.00
N ASP A 76 -5.01 3.68 -12.38
CA ASP A 76 -3.78 3.66 -13.20
C ASP A 76 -2.61 2.96 -12.47
N TRP A 77 -2.68 2.92 -11.13
CA TRP A 77 -1.82 2.09 -10.27
C TRP A 77 -2.70 1.11 -9.47
N THR A 78 -2.48 -0.18 -9.67
CA THR A 78 -3.44 -1.22 -9.25
C THR A 78 -3.23 -1.77 -7.84
N GLN A 79 -2.08 -1.50 -7.22
CA GLN A 79 -1.75 -1.97 -5.87
C GLN A 79 -1.69 -0.80 -4.88
N PRO A 80 -2.78 -0.52 -4.13
CA PRO A 80 -2.83 0.66 -3.25
C PRO A 80 -1.62 0.72 -2.30
N MET A 81 -0.88 1.83 -2.34
CA MET A 81 0.27 2.05 -1.45
C MET A 81 -0.13 2.03 0.03
N ARG A 82 -1.42 2.27 0.32
CA ARG A 82 -2.01 2.13 1.66
C ARG A 82 -1.92 0.71 2.22
N HIS A 83 -1.95 -0.32 1.37
CA HIS A 83 -1.79 -1.72 1.82
C HIS A 83 -0.41 -1.93 2.44
N TYR A 84 0.64 -1.49 1.73
CA TYR A 84 2.02 -1.55 2.19
C TYR A 84 2.27 -0.69 3.44
N LEU A 85 1.75 0.55 3.44
CA LEU A 85 1.86 1.43 4.59
C LEU A 85 1.22 0.82 5.84
N GLY A 86 0.00 0.29 5.72
CA GLY A 86 -0.71 -0.36 6.82
C GLY A 86 0.05 -1.57 7.37
N ALA A 87 0.59 -2.43 6.50
CA ALA A 87 1.40 -3.58 6.92
C ALA A 87 2.68 -3.16 7.65
N ALA A 88 3.38 -2.14 7.14
CA ALA A 88 4.59 -1.61 7.76
C ALA A 88 4.30 -1.03 9.15
N LEU A 89 3.19 -0.30 9.30
CA LEU A 89 2.74 0.25 10.59
C LEU A 89 2.41 -0.85 11.60
N LEU A 90 1.70 -1.91 11.19
CA LEU A 90 1.43 -3.07 12.04
C LEU A 90 2.72 -3.76 12.49
N LYS A 91 3.64 -3.99 11.54
CA LYS A 91 4.95 -4.59 11.84
C LYS A 91 5.79 -3.73 12.79
N ALA A 92 5.62 -2.41 12.75
CA ALA A 92 6.26 -1.44 13.64
C ALA A 92 5.54 -1.26 14.99
N GLY A 93 4.45 -1.99 15.25
CA GLY A 93 3.68 -1.86 16.50
C GLY A 93 2.86 -0.57 16.59
N GLN A 94 2.40 -0.03 15.46
CA GLN A 94 1.59 1.19 15.37
C GLN A 94 0.17 0.88 14.85
N PRO A 95 -0.65 0.11 15.59
CA PRO A 95 -1.91 -0.40 15.08
C PRO A 95 -2.99 0.68 14.93
N GLU A 96 -2.99 1.75 15.73
CA GLU A 96 -3.92 2.88 15.59
C GLU A 96 -3.71 3.61 14.25
N ALA A 97 -2.45 3.88 13.90
CA ALA A 97 -2.11 4.50 12.62
C ALA A 97 -2.44 3.57 11.44
N ALA A 98 -2.25 2.26 11.60
CA ALA A 98 -2.62 1.29 10.58
C ALA A 98 -4.14 1.26 10.34
N GLU A 99 -4.94 1.31 11.42
CA GLU A 99 -6.40 1.39 11.33
C GLU A 99 -6.84 2.60 10.48
N GLU A 100 -6.29 3.78 10.74
CA GLU A 100 -6.61 4.99 9.98
C GLU A 100 -6.32 4.82 8.48
N VAL A 101 -5.20 4.20 8.14
CA VAL A 101 -4.78 3.94 6.75
C VAL A 101 -5.75 3.00 6.05
N TYR A 102 -6.13 1.87 6.68
CA TYR A 102 -7.05 0.91 6.07
C TYR A 102 -8.47 1.47 5.95
N ARG A 103 -8.96 2.19 6.97
CA ARG A 103 -10.27 2.86 6.88
C ARG A 103 -10.29 3.91 5.78
N ARG A 104 -9.17 4.62 5.55
CA ARG A 104 -9.06 5.57 4.45
C ARG A 104 -9.16 4.87 3.10
N ASP A 105 -8.47 3.75 2.92
CA ASP A 105 -8.51 2.94 1.70
C ASP A 105 -9.92 2.43 1.41
N LEU A 106 -10.58 1.85 2.40
CA LEU A 106 -11.93 1.27 2.28
C LEU A 106 -13.03 2.29 1.94
N ARG A 107 -12.78 3.60 2.05
CA ARG A 107 -13.73 4.62 1.57
C ARG A 107 -13.88 4.61 0.05
N TRP A 108 -12.80 4.32 -0.67
CA TRP A 108 -12.79 4.23 -2.13
C TRP A 108 -12.86 2.78 -2.58
N ASN A 109 -12.08 1.90 -1.95
CA ASN A 109 -11.97 0.50 -2.28
C ASN A 109 -12.89 -0.35 -1.38
N GLN A 110 -14.20 -0.12 -1.47
CA GLN A 110 -15.17 -0.85 -0.64
C GLN A 110 -15.04 -2.36 -0.85
N ASN A 111 -15.11 -3.11 0.25
CA ASN A 111 -14.96 -4.57 0.28
C ASN A 111 -13.60 -5.10 -0.24
N ASN A 112 -12.54 -4.28 -0.30
CA ASN A 112 -11.21 -4.77 -0.64
C ASN A 112 -10.67 -5.71 0.45
N GLY A 113 -10.49 -7.00 0.11
CA GLY A 113 -10.11 -8.02 1.08
C GLY A 113 -8.73 -7.83 1.71
N TRP A 114 -7.76 -7.26 1.00
CA TRP A 114 -6.45 -6.94 1.57
C TRP A 114 -6.57 -5.89 2.69
N SER A 115 -7.35 -4.84 2.45
CA SER A 115 -7.59 -3.78 3.44
C SER A 115 -8.47 -4.23 4.59
N LEU A 116 -9.50 -5.06 4.34
CA LEU A 116 -10.32 -5.62 5.42
C LEU A 116 -9.48 -6.53 6.33
N PHE A 117 -8.58 -7.34 5.76
CA PHE A 117 -7.69 -8.19 6.54
C PHE A 117 -6.74 -7.36 7.41
N GLY A 118 -6.09 -6.36 6.82
CA GLY A 118 -5.22 -5.44 7.55
C GLY A 118 -5.95 -4.64 8.64
N LEU A 119 -7.18 -4.18 8.36
CA LEU A 119 -8.02 -3.49 9.35
C LEU A 119 -8.38 -4.42 10.52
N HIS A 120 -8.74 -5.66 10.23
CA HIS A 120 -8.98 -6.67 11.26
C HIS A 120 -7.75 -6.85 12.17
N GLN A 121 -6.55 -7.01 11.57
CA GLN A 121 -5.30 -7.13 12.33
C GLN A 121 -5.03 -5.89 13.20
N ALA A 122 -5.25 -4.68 12.67
CA ALA A 122 -5.09 -3.43 13.41
C ALA A 122 -6.04 -3.31 14.60
N LEU A 123 -7.30 -3.67 14.43
CA LEU A 123 -8.30 -3.64 15.50
C LEU A 123 -8.02 -4.69 16.58
N ALA A 124 -7.62 -5.90 16.17
CA ALA A 124 -7.24 -6.96 17.10
C ALA A 124 -6.03 -6.57 17.97
N ALA A 125 -5.01 -5.96 17.36
CA ALA A 125 -3.82 -5.47 18.06
C ALA A 125 -4.13 -4.34 19.08
N GLN A 126 -5.21 -3.59 18.86
CA GLN A 126 -5.72 -2.58 19.79
C GLN A 126 -6.68 -3.14 20.86
N ASN A 127 -6.92 -4.45 20.88
CA ASN A 127 -7.93 -5.10 21.74
C ASN A 127 -9.39 -4.65 21.47
N LYS A 128 -9.69 -4.10 20.29
CA LYS A 128 -11.05 -3.73 19.87
C LYS A 128 -11.83 -4.94 19.35
N GLN A 129 -11.97 -5.97 20.18
CA GLN A 129 -12.41 -7.31 19.74
C GLN A 129 -13.77 -7.34 19.05
N THR A 130 -14.76 -6.59 19.55
CA THR A 130 -16.10 -6.53 18.95
C THR A 130 -16.04 -6.05 17.51
N GLU A 131 -15.27 -5.00 17.24
CA GLU A 131 -15.13 -4.43 15.90
C GLU A 131 -14.24 -5.30 15.01
N ALA A 132 -13.17 -5.88 15.58
CA ALA A 132 -12.31 -6.81 14.85
C ALA A 132 -13.08 -8.02 14.31
N VAL A 133 -14.03 -8.57 15.08
CA VAL A 133 -14.92 -9.66 14.64
C VAL A 133 -15.85 -9.21 13.53
N GLN A 134 -16.43 -8.00 13.62
CA GLN A 134 -17.29 -7.46 12.57
C GLN A 134 -16.55 -7.30 11.24
N VAL A 135 -15.33 -6.74 11.28
CA VAL A 135 -14.49 -6.59 10.08
C VAL A 135 -14.04 -7.95 9.55
N PHE A 136 -13.73 -8.91 10.42
CA PHE A 136 -13.37 -10.27 10.00
C PHE A 136 -14.49 -10.95 9.22
N ASN A 137 -15.74 -10.81 9.66
CA ASN A 137 -16.89 -11.36 8.92
C ASN A 137 -17.06 -10.70 7.54
N GLN A 138 -16.80 -9.39 7.41
CA GLN A 138 -16.78 -8.71 6.12
C GLN A 138 -15.65 -9.24 5.23
N TRP A 139 -14.47 -9.43 5.79
CA TRP A 139 -13.32 -10.01 5.09
C TRP A 139 -13.64 -11.42 4.58
N GLN A 140 -14.22 -12.29 5.41
CA GLN A 140 -14.58 -13.65 5.01
C GLN A 140 -15.49 -13.65 3.77
N ASN A 141 -16.49 -12.76 3.74
CA ASN A 141 -17.35 -12.61 2.57
C ASN A 141 -16.55 -12.15 1.34
N ALA A 142 -15.73 -11.10 1.49
CA ALA A 142 -14.92 -10.53 0.40
C ALA A 142 -13.83 -11.48 -0.14
N TRP A 143 -13.37 -12.42 0.68
CA TRP A 143 -12.26 -13.33 0.38
C TRP A 143 -12.70 -14.78 0.09
N THR A 144 -14.01 -15.03 -0.02
CA THR A 144 -14.58 -16.39 -0.11
C THR A 144 -14.00 -17.23 -1.26
N THR A 145 -13.71 -16.62 -2.40
CA THR A 145 -13.24 -17.30 -3.62
C THR A 145 -11.75 -17.12 -3.88
N ALA A 146 -11.01 -16.51 -2.95
CA ALA A 146 -9.59 -16.31 -3.11
C ALA A 146 -8.83 -17.64 -2.98
N ASP A 147 -7.78 -17.79 -3.76
CA ASP A 147 -6.88 -18.96 -3.76
C ASP A 147 -5.63 -18.76 -2.90
N VAL A 148 -5.52 -17.61 -2.23
CA VAL A 148 -4.38 -17.24 -1.40
C VAL A 148 -4.80 -16.97 0.05
N ALA A 149 -4.04 -17.55 0.99
CA ALA A 149 -4.16 -17.26 2.41
C ALA A 149 -3.36 -16.00 2.76
N LEU A 150 -4.03 -15.02 3.37
CA LEU A 150 -3.38 -13.77 3.75
C LEU A 150 -2.66 -13.88 5.08
N THR A 151 -1.45 -13.34 5.14
CA THR A 151 -0.69 -13.12 6.38
C THR A 151 -0.41 -11.63 6.63
N ALA A 152 -0.43 -10.84 5.56
CA ALA A 152 -0.40 -9.39 5.57
C ALA A 152 -1.35 -8.86 4.47
N SER A 153 -1.51 -7.53 4.41
CA SER A 153 -2.26 -6.82 3.37
C SER A 153 -1.54 -6.72 2.02
N HIS A 154 -0.41 -7.40 1.86
CA HIS A 154 0.31 -7.58 0.59
C HIS A 154 0.98 -8.98 0.60
N LEU A 155 1.45 -9.42 -0.57
CA LEU A 155 2.22 -10.67 -0.71
C LEU A 155 3.70 -10.51 -0.34
#